data_AF-A0A1J3GIP8-F1
#
_entry.id   AF-A0A1J3GIP8-F1
#
_cell.length_a   1.000
_cell.length_b   1.000
_cell.length_c   1.000
_cell.angle_alpha   90.00
_cell.angle_beta   90.00
_cell.angle_gamma   90.00
#
_symmetry.space_group_name_H-M   'P 1'
#
loop_
_entity.id
_entity.type
_entity.pdbx_description
1 polymer ?
#
loop_
_entity_poly.entity_id
_entity_poly.type
_entity_poly.pdbx_seq_one_letter_code
_entity_poly.pdbx_strand_id
1 'polypeptide(L)'
;MIEAYINSLCRGESSRKEASSKRVLTSLPLEERVKKLFLQGPWLFRYSLLKHYAPEVSDERFLTVLQQYACLVQGLWTPKTKILKLELVTPKLAAFRDYVLALFNKGLTIKFSDVKATESMLDEKERIATKSMLAKLAKERPLFCDWKFKEPTDVSFLKSFPEIANEQASLWQEVEKKLKPQGIKSKADNVAGENPCATSKPEVPTPLGSSRNTTSCLVRQEMSEDVKSAISKALEKVFRTHKVCSYETICQGLRDLAVSTSNNPKADSGMAQQVALAVDAHKEELKQVITSVAVDIDGSFVSKSSPDHP
;
A
#
# COMPACT_ATOMS: atom_id res chain seq x y z
N MET A 1 -21.75 -51.18 -4.95
CA MET A 1 -20.96 -51.73 -3.81
C MET A 1 -19.53 -51.18 -3.77
N ILE A 2 -18.86 -51.04 -4.92
CA ILE A 2 -17.48 -50.49 -5.02
C ILE A 2 -17.40 -49.00 -4.65
N GLU A 3 -18.37 -48.17 -5.06
CA GLU A 3 -18.38 -46.73 -4.74
C GLU A 3 -18.52 -46.45 -3.23
N ALA A 4 -19.26 -47.27 -2.49
CA ALA A 4 -19.40 -47.13 -1.04
C ALA A 4 -18.09 -47.48 -0.32
N TYR A 5 -17.34 -48.46 -0.85
CA TYR A 5 -16.06 -48.89 -0.32
C TYR A 5 -14.95 -47.84 -0.57
N ILE A 6 -14.91 -47.26 -1.76
CA ILE A 6 -13.94 -46.18 -2.09
C ILE A 6 -14.20 -44.93 -1.23
N ASN A 7 -15.47 -44.58 -1.00
CA ASN A 7 -15.84 -43.44 -0.16
C ASN A 7 -15.53 -43.65 1.35
N SER A 8 -15.34 -44.90 1.79
CA SER A 8 -14.95 -45.25 3.17
C SER A 8 -13.47 -44.94 3.42
N LEU A 9 -12.61 -45.20 2.43
CA LEU A 9 -11.14 -45.14 2.58
C LEU A 9 -10.57 -43.70 2.56
N CYS A 10 -11.37 -42.68 2.22
CA CYS A 10 -10.90 -41.31 2.02
C CYS A 10 -11.41 -40.29 3.06
N ARG A 11 -11.90 -40.70 4.25
CA ARG A 11 -12.28 -39.74 5.31
C ARG A 11 -11.05 -39.20 6.06
N GLY A 12 -10.26 -38.39 5.38
CA GLY A 12 -9.38 -37.41 6.03
C GLY A 12 -10.22 -36.25 6.57
N GLU A 13 -10.18 -36.02 7.87
CA GLU A 13 -11.06 -35.08 8.57
C GLU A 13 -10.86 -33.59 8.24
N SER A 14 -9.80 -33.25 7.49
CA SER A 14 -9.49 -31.86 7.13
C SER A 14 -10.08 -31.39 5.79
N SER A 15 -10.61 -32.27 4.91
CA SER A 15 -11.01 -31.87 3.54
C SER A 15 -12.53 -31.74 3.28
N ARG A 16 -13.38 -32.03 4.28
CA ARG A 16 -14.84 -32.10 4.10
C ARG A 16 -15.49 -30.76 3.66
N LYS A 17 -14.91 -29.60 4.01
CA LYS A 17 -15.43 -28.28 3.59
C LYS A 17 -15.04 -27.92 2.15
N GLU A 18 -13.81 -28.24 1.73
CA GLU A 18 -13.35 -27.96 0.36
C GLU A 18 -13.94 -28.93 -0.66
N ALA A 19 -14.03 -30.22 -0.32
CA ALA A 19 -14.59 -31.23 -1.20
C ALA A 19 -16.11 -31.05 -1.43
N SER A 20 -16.84 -30.49 -0.45
CA SER A 20 -18.25 -30.13 -0.61
C SER A 20 -18.40 -28.84 -1.43
N SER A 21 -17.57 -27.82 -1.17
CA SER A 21 -17.56 -26.57 -1.95
C SER A 21 -17.22 -26.78 -3.43
N LYS A 22 -16.20 -27.61 -3.73
CA LYS A 22 -15.84 -27.95 -5.11
C LYS A 22 -16.98 -28.68 -5.83
N ARG A 23 -17.57 -29.72 -5.21
CA ARG A 23 -18.70 -30.46 -5.79
C ARG A 23 -19.89 -29.56 -6.13
N VAL A 24 -20.23 -28.66 -5.21
CA VAL A 24 -21.31 -27.68 -5.41
C VAL A 24 -20.97 -26.68 -6.53
N LEU A 25 -19.71 -26.25 -6.66
CA LEU A 25 -19.30 -25.36 -7.74
C LEU A 25 -19.31 -26.06 -9.10
N THR A 26 -18.85 -27.30 -9.17
CA THR A 26 -18.82 -28.09 -10.42
C THR A 26 -20.20 -28.49 -10.93
N SER A 27 -21.23 -28.50 -10.06
CA SER A 27 -22.62 -28.73 -10.50
C SER A 27 -23.29 -27.48 -11.09
N LEU A 28 -22.69 -26.29 -10.95
CA LEU A 28 -23.23 -25.06 -11.52
C LEU A 28 -22.83 -24.90 -12.99
N PRO A 29 -23.66 -24.18 -13.79
CA PRO A 29 -23.25 -23.67 -15.10
C PRO A 29 -21.94 -22.88 -15.01
N LEU A 30 -21.17 -22.88 -16.10
CA LEU A 30 -19.81 -22.33 -16.11
C LEU A 30 -19.75 -20.87 -15.66
N GLU A 31 -20.66 -20.05 -16.17
CA GLU A 31 -20.75 -18.63 -15.87
C GLU A 31 -21.06 -18.39 -14.38
N GLU A 32 -21.97 -19.17 -13.81
CA GLU A 32 -22.32 -19.09 -12.39
C GLU A 32 -21.16 -19.56 -11.50
N ARG A 33 -20.46 -20.61 -11.91
CA ARG A 33 -19.27 -21.11 -11.24
C ARG A 33 -18.19 -20.04 -11.16
N VAL A 34 -17.88 -19.40 -12.29
CA VAL A 34 -16.89 -18.31 -12.36
C VAL A 34 -17.30 -17.12 -11.50
N LYS A 35 -18.56 -16.66 -11.58
CA LYS A 35 -19.06 -15.58 -10.72
C LYS A 35 -18.92 -15.92 -9.24
N LYS A 36 -19.30 -17.12 -8.84
CA LYS A 36 -19.28 -17.54 -7.44
C LYS A 36 -17.85 -17.62 -6.90
N LEU A 37 -16.90 -18.15 -7.69
CA LEU A 37 -15.47 -18.13 -7.35
C LEU A 37 -14.97 -16.71 -7.07
N PHE A 38 -15.31 -15.76 -7.94
CA PHE A 38 -14.88 -14.36 -7.80
C PHE A 38 -15.53 -13.59 -6.65
N LEU A 39 -16.77 -13.92 -6.31
CA LEU A 39 -17.50 -13.25 -5.23
C LEU A 39 -17.18 -13.81 -3.84
N GLN A 40 -16.82 -15.10 -3.76
CA GLN A 40 -16.61 -15.81 -2.49
C GLN A 40 -15.14 -16.09 -2.18
N GLY A 41 -14.26 -16.04 -3.17
CA GLY A 41 -12.84 -16.35 -3.04
C GLY A 41 -11.95 -15.11 -2.83
N PRO A 42 -10.62 -15.29 -2.96
CA PRO A 42 -9.67 -14.17 -3.00
C PRO A 42 -9.95 -13.28 -4.23
N TRP A 43 -9.26 -12.13 -4.34
CA TRP A 43 -9.40 -11.24 -5.49
C TRP A 43 -8.38 -11.49 -6.59
N LEU A 44 -7.41 -12.36 -6.35
CA LEU A 44 -6.34 -12.70 -7.27
C LEU A 44 -6.30 -14.21 -7.44
N PHE A 45 -6.35 -14.67 -8.68
CA PHE A 45 -6.32 -16.10 -9.03
C PHE A 45 -5.30 -16.38 -10.11
N ARG A 46 -4.57 -17.47 -9.96
CA ARG A 46 -3.86 -18.10 -11.09
C ARG A 46 -4.86 -18.77 -12.02
N TYR A 47 -4.54 -18.78 -13.32
CA TYR A 47 -5.39 -19.42 -14.30
C TYR A 47 -5.55 -20.93 -14.03
N SER A 48 -4.45 -21.61 -13.68
CA SER A 48 -4.45 -23.04 -13.37
C SER A 48 -5.42 -23.40 -12.23
N LEU A 49 -5.50 -22.56 -11.21
CA LEU A 49 -6.46 -22.73 -10.11
C LEU A 49 -7.90 -22.58 -10.58
N LEU A 50 -8.19 -21.55 -11.39
CA LEU A 50 -9.53 -21.36 -11.95
C LEU A 50 -9.92 -22.52 -12.88
N LYS A 51 -8.98 -22.97 -13.71
CA LYS A 51 -9.18 -24.07 -14.66
C LYS A 51 -9.48 -25.39 -13.96
N HIS A 52 -8.91 -25.62 -12.78
CA HIS A 52 -9.20 -26.81 -11.96
C HIS A 52 -10.67 -26.92 -11.50
N TYR A 53 -11.43 -25.83 -11.55
CA TYR A 53 -12.88 -25.85 -11.31
C TYR A 53 -13.70 -26.13 -12.57
N ALA A 54 -13.12 -26.12 -13.77
CA ALA A 54 -13.77 -26.44 -15.03
C ALA A 54 -12.85 -27.26 -15.96
N PRO A 55 -12.33 -28.42 -15.50
CA PRO A 55 -11.42 -29.24 -16.29
C PRO A 55 -12.05 -29.79 -17.57
N GLU A 56 -13.37 -29.89 -17.62
CA GLU A 56 -14.15 -30.40 -18.75
C GLU A 56 -14.28 -29.41 -19.91
N VAL A 57 -14.00 -28.13 -19.68
CA VAL A 57 -14.17 -27.06 -20.68
C VAL A 57 -12.86 -26.87 -21.44
N SER A 58 -12.86 -26.52 -22.73
CA SER A 58 -11.62 -26.15 -23.43
C SER A 58 -11.01 -24.85 -22.87
N ASP A 59 -9.72 -24.62 -23.10
CA ASP A 59 -9.09 -23.36 -22.68
C ASP A 59 -9.70 -22.16 -23.38
N GLU A 60 -9.98 -22.23 -24.70
CA GLU A 60 -10.55 -21.10 -25.43
C GLU A 60 -11.95 -20.74 -24.90
N ARG A 61 -12.80 -21.75 -24.70
CA ARG A 61 -14.15 -21.53 -24.18
C ARG A 61 -14.11 -20.99 -22.75
N PHE A 62 -13.25 -21.54 -21.90
CA PHE A 62 -13.13 -21.10 -20.52
C PHE A 62 -12.62 -19.66 -20.44
N LEU A 63 -11.59 -19.30 -21.22
CA LEU A 63 -11.03 -17.96 -21.28
C LEU A 63 -12.03 -16.93 -21.81
N THR A 64 -12.85 -17.31 -22.80
CA THR A 64 -13.91 -16.45 -23.33
C THR A 64 -14.90 -16.06 -22.22
N VAL A 65 -15.35 -17.04 -21.42
CA VAL A 65 -16.25 -16.78 -20.30
C VAL A 65 -15.55 -16.01 -19.19
N LEU A 66 -14.30 -16.37 -18.87
CA LEU A 66 -13.50 -15.75 -17.82
C LEU A 66 -13.32 -14.25 -18.06
N GLN A 67 -13.00 -13.85 -19.29
CA GLN A 67 -12.83 -12.45 -19.70
C GLN A 67 -14.10 -11.62 -19.60
N GLN A 68 -15.29 -12.22 -19.54
CA GLN A 68 -16.52 -11.47 -19.31
C GLN A 68 -16.60 -10.97 -17.86
N TYR A 69 -16.09 -11.76 -16.91
CA TYR A 69 -16.25 -11.54 -15.48
C TYR A 69 -14.99 -11.05 -14.76
N ALA A 70 -13.82 -11.20 -15.37
CA ALA A 70 -12.54 -10.83 -14.81
C ALA A 70 -11.66 -10.08 -15.81
N CYS A 71 -10.66 -9.39 -15.26
CA CYS A 71 -9.56 -8.78 -16.00
C CYS A 71 -8.24 -9.38 -15.56
N LEU A 72 -7.24 -9.29 -16.44
CA LEU A 72 -5.92 -9.87 -16.22
C LEU A 72 -4.94 -8.78 -15.75
N VAL A 73 -4.19 -9.04 -14.69
CA VAL A 73 -3.10 -8.18 -14.21
C VAL A 73 -1.91 -9.06 -13.86
N GLN A 74 -0.76 -8.85 -14.52
CA GLN A 74 0.46 -9.64 -14.23
C GLN A 74 0.23 -11.16 -14.35
N GLY A 75 -0.59 -11.59 -15.31
CA GLY A 75 -0.95 -13.01 -15.50
C GLY A 75 -2.00 -13.55 -14.52
N LEU A 76 -2.38 -12.77 -13.50
CA LEU A 76 -3.41 -13.15 -12.54
C LEU A 76 -4.76 -12.60 -12.94
N TRP A 77 -5.81 -13.37 -12.64
CA TRP A 77 -7.19 -13.00 -12.87
C TRP A 77 -7.80 -12.37 -11.63
N THR A 78 -8.44 -11.22 -11.81
CA THR A 78 -9.18 -10.51 -10.76
C THR A 78 -10.59 -10.17 -11.24
N PRO A 79 -11.63 -10.27 -10.37
CA PRO A 79 -13.01 -9.93 -10.75
C PRO A 79 -13.09 -8.53 -11.37
N LYS A 80 -13.92 -8.28 -12.39
CA LYS A 80 -14.14 -6.90 -12.86
C LYS A 80 -14.84 -6.07 -11.78
N THR A 81 -14.60 -4.75 -11.78
CA THR A 81 -15.21 -3.80 -10.83
C THR A 81 -16.74 -3.90 -10.77
N LYS A 82 -17.39 -4.07 -11.93
CA LYS A 82 -18.85 -4.29 -12.03
C LYS A 82 -19.34 -5.56 -11.32
N ILE A 83 -18.54 -6.62 -11.31
CA ILE A 83 -18.89 -7.88 -10.63
C ILE A 83 -18.83 -7.70 -9.12
N LEU A 84 -17.87 -6.93 -8.63
CA LEU A 84 -17.74 -6.60 -7.20
C LEU A 84 -18.77 -5.57 -6.72
N LYS A 85 -19.59 -5.02 -7.64
CA LYS A 85 -20.61 -3.99 -7.34
C LYS A 85 -20.06 -2.79 -6.58
N LEU A 86 -18.79 -2.43 -6.79
CA LEU A 86 -18.15 -1.33 -6.06
C LEU A 86 -18.74 0.03 -6.43
N GLU A 87 -19.29 0.17 -7.64
CA GLU A 87 -20.02 1.35 -8.09
C GLU A 87 -21.25 1.65 -7.21
N LEU A 88 -21.86 0.61 -6.61
CA LEU A 88 -22.98 0.75 -5.67
C LEU A 88 -22.51 1.20 -4.28
N VAL A 89 -21.22 1.05 -3.96
CA VAL A 89 -20.62 1.58 -2.74
C VAL A 89 -20.31 3.05 -2.95
N THR A 90 -19.36 3.37 -3.85
CA THR A 90 -19.15 4.71 -4.41
C THR A 90 -18.48 4.62 -5.79
N PRO A 91 -18.82 5.52 -6.74
CA PRO A 91 -18.12 5.59 -8.04
C PRO A 91 -16.61 5.84 -7.89
N LYS A 92 -16.20 6.56 -6.84
CA LYS A 92 -14.78 6.84 -6.58
C LYS A 92 -14.00 5.59 -6.18
N LEU A 93 -14.61 4.68 -5.41
CA LEU A 93 -13.98 3.40 -5.02
C LEU A 93 -13.75 2.51 -6.26
N ALA A 94 -14.72 2.48 -7.17
CA ALA A 94 -14.61 1.79 -8.45
C ALA A 94 -13.43 2.33 -9.28
N ALA A 95 -13.34 3.66 -9.45
CA ALA A 95 -12.24 4.30 -10.16
C ALA A 95 -10.88 4.07 -9.48
N PHE A 96 -10.82 4.18 -8.15
CA PHE A 96 -9.60 3.93 -7.38
C PHE A 96 -9.09 2.51 -7.57
N ARG A 97 -9.98 1.51 -7.57
CA ARG A 97 -9.62 0.12 -7.86
C ARG A 97 -8.94 -0.04 -9.21
N ASP A 98 -9.57 0.49 -10.25
CA ASP A 98 -9.09 0.33 -11.62
C ASP A 98 -7.76 1.06 -11.83
N TYR A 99 -7.56 2.21 -11.17
CA TYR A 99 -6.28 2.89 -11.14
C TYR A 99 -5.19 2.06 -10.45
N VAL A 100 -5.46 1.52 -9.26
CA VAL A 100 -4.52 0.66 -8.53
C VAL A 100 -4.11 -0.57 -9.35
N LEU A 101 -5.06 -1.21 -10.03
CA LEU A 101 -4.77 -2.35 -10.90
C LEU A 101 -3.93 -1.96 -12.11
N ALA A 102 -4.20 -0.78 -12.70
CA ALA A 102 -3.38 -0.26 -13.79
C ALA A 102 -1.93 0.02 -13.35
N LEU A 103 -1.73 0.49 -12.11
CA LEU A 103 -0.39 0.63 -11.52
C LEU A 103 0.29 -0.73 -11.33
N PHE A 104 -0.40 -1.72 -10.76
CA PHE A 104 0.15 -3.07 -10.60
C PHE A 104 0.43 -3.79 -11.92
N ASN A 105 -0.26 -3.41 -13.00
CA ASN A 105 0.06 -3.90 -14.33
C ASN A 105 1.49 -3.53 -14.77
N LYS A 106 2.05 -2.42 -14.26
CA LYS A 106 3.43 -1.99 -14.57
C LYS A 106 4.50 -2.66 -13.71
N GLY A 107 4.14 -3.09 -12.50
CA GLY A 107 5.09 -3.67 -11.57
C GLY A 107 4.42 -4.19 -10.31
N LEU A 108 5.11 -5.09 -9.60
CA LEU A 108 4.59 -5.72 -8.39
C LEU A 108 4.56 -4.81 -7.16
N THR A 109 5.00 -3.55 -7.29
CA THR A 109 5.09 -2.60 -6.20
C THR A 109 4.63 -1.22 -6.64
N ILE A 110 3.80 -0.56 -5.84
CA ILE A 110 3.32 0.81 -6.09
C ILE A 110 3.61 1.69 -4.88
N LYS A 111 4.04 2.93 -5.06
CA LYS A 111 4.45 3.78 -3.93
C LYS A 111 3.25 4.34 -3.18
N PHE A 112 3.42 4.64 -1.90
CA PHE A 112 2.39 5.33 -1.11
C PHE A 112 2.00 6.69 -1.71
N SER A 113 2.95 7.39 -2.34
CA SER A 113 2.69 8.65 -3.04
C SER A 113 1.70 8.49 -4.20
N ASP A 114 1.79 7.39 -4.96
CA ASP A 114 0.91 7.13 -6.12
C ASP A 114 -0.53 6.90 -5.67
N VAL A 115 -0.70 6.20 -4.55
CA VAL A 115 -2.00 5.94 -3.92
C VAL A 115 -2.54 7.21 -3.26
N LYS A 116 -1.73 7.95 -2.50
CA LYS A 116 -2.15 9.16 -1.80
C LYS A 116 -2.65 10.26 -2.74
N ALA A 117 -2.05 10.38 -3.93
CA ALA A 117 -2.48 11.34 -4.94
C ALA A 117 -3.92 11.09 -5.44
N THR A 118 -4.40 9.84 -5.40
CA THR A 118 -5.79 9.51 -5.73
C THR A 118 -6.72 9.56 -4.51
N GLU A 119 -6.20 9.32 -3.31
CA GLU A 119 -6.98 9.41 -2.06
C GLU A 119 -7.31 10.85 -1.64
N SER A 120 -6.58 11.87 -2.14
CA SER A 120 -6.79 13.27 -1.71
C SER A 120 -8.19 13.82 -2.02
N MET A 121 -8.93 13.17 -2.93
CA MET A 121 -10.29 13.54 -3.34
C MET A 121 -11.38 12.70 -2.65
N LEU A 122 -10.98 11.81 -1.73
CA LEU A 122 -11.85 10.90 -1.01
C LEU A 122 -12.19 11.44 0.37
N ASP A 123 -13.42 11.20 0.85
CA ASP A 123 -13.77 11.41 2.26
C ASP A 123 -13.17 10.32 3.16
N GLU A 124 -13.32 10.45 4.49
CA GLU A 124 -12.75 9.49 5.45
C GLU A 124 -13.32 8.07 5.27
N LYS A 125 -14.62 7.94 5.00
CA LYS A 125 -15.27 6.65 4.81
C LYS A 125 -14.77 5.97 3.53
N GLU A 126 -14.58 6.75 2.47
CA GLU A 126 -14.00 6.32 1.20
C GLU A 126 -12.52 5.90 1.37
N ARG A 127 -11.73 6.62 2.19
CA ARG A 127 -10.35 6.24 2.54
C ARG A 127 -10.27 4.90 3.28
N ILE A 128 -11.16 4.67 4.24
CA ILE A 128 -11.23 3.39 4.94
C ILE A 128 -11.59 2.25 3.97
N ALA A 129 -12.55 2.49 3.07
CA ALA A 129 -12.98 1.50 2.07
C ALA A 129 -11.88 1.18 1.05
N THR A 130 -11.16 2.20 0.58
CA THR A 130 -10.02 2.03 -0.34
C THR A 130 -8.86 1.28 0.30
N LYS A 131 -8.52 1.57 1.57
CA LYS A 131 -7.51 0.80 2.31
C LYS A 131 -7.92 -0.67 2.47
N SER A 132 -9.17 -0.94 2.85
CA SER A 132 -9.71 -2.31 2.95
C SER A 132 -9.68 -3.05 1.61
N MET A 133 -10.00 -2.36 0.52
CA MET A 133 -9.93 -2.88 -0.84
C MET A 133 -8.49 -3.18 -1.27
N LEU A 134 -7.57 -2.24 -1.05
CA LEU A 134 -6.16 -2.39 -1.40
C LEU A 134 -5.52 -3.53 -0.61
N ALA A 135 -5.91 -3.71 0.66
CA ALA A 135 -5.51 -4.84 1.47
C ALA A 135 -5.99 -6.20 0.94
N LYS A 136 -6.94 -6.26 -0.01
CA LYS A 136 -7.29 -7.52 -0.71
C LYS A 136 -6.35 -7.83 -1.86
N LEU A 137 -5.73 -6.82 -2.48
CA LEU A 137 -4.85 -6.94 -3.65
C LEU A 137 -3.36 -6.96 -3.28
N ALA A 138 -2.98 -6.25 -2.22
CA ALA A 138 -1.60 -5.96 -1.89
C ALA A 138 -1.33 -6.06 -0.38
N LYS A 139 -0.05 -6.18 -0.01
CA LYS A 139 0.46 -6.04 1.35
C LYS A 139 1.12 -4.68 1.49
N GLU A 140 0.72 -3.94 2.52
CA GLU A 140 1.36 -2.69 2.91
C GLU A 140 2.79 -3.00 3.41
N ARG A 141 3.78 -2.24 2.95
CA ARG A 141 5.17 -2.36 3.42
C ARG A 141 5.66 -0.98 3.87
N PRO A 142 5.38 -0.59 5.12
CA PRO A 142 5.73 0.75 5.63
C PRO A 142 7.22 1.08 5.51
N LEU A 143 8.10 0.12 5.78
CA LEU A 143 9.56 0.30 5.68
C LEU A 143 10.04 0.62 4.25
N PHE A 144 9.27 0.21 3.24
CA PHE A 144 9.59 0.43 1.82
C PHE A 144 8.75 1.55 1.19
N CYS A 145 7.87 2.19 2.00
CA CYS A 145 6.92 3.20 1.59
C CYS A 145 6.08 2.78 0.36
N ASP A 146 5.70 1.51 0.30
CA ASP A 146 5.02 0.95 -0.86
C ASP A 146 4.03 -0.17 -0.52
N TRP A 147 3.21 -0.50 -1.51
CA TRP A 147 2.33 -1.65 -1.50
C TRP A 147 2.89 -2.70 -2.45
N LYS A 148 3.06 -3.93 -1.97
CA LYS A 148 3.49 -5.07 -2.77
C LYS A 148 2.30 -5.93 -3.15
N PHE A 149 2.17 -6.27 -4.42
CA PHE A 149 1.16 -7.18 -4.92
C PHE A 149 1.26 -8.52 -4.18
N LYS A 150 0.11 -9.07 -3.77
CA LYS A 150 0.07 -10.25 -2.87
C LYS A 150 0.61 -11.51 -3.51
N GLU A 151 0.32 -11.69 -4.79
CA GLU A 151 0.66 -12.87 -5.55
C GLU A 151 1.77 -12.53 -6.55
N PRO A 152 2.76 -13.41 -6.75
CA PRO A 152 3.74 -13.24 -7.80
C PRO A 152 3.08 -13.39 -9.19
N THR A 153 3.68 -12.73 -10.18
CA THR A 153 3.28 -12.81 -11.59
C THR A 153 3.11 -14.25 -12.05
N ASP A 154 1.98 -14.55 -12.70
CA ASP A 154 1.75 -15.87 -13.32
C ASP A 154 2.43 -15.91 -14.70
N VAL A 155 3.75 -16.15 -14.67
CA VAL A 155 4.60 -16.19 -15.87
C VAL A 155 4.16 -17.32 -16.82
N SER A 156 3.64 -18.44 -16.28
CA SER A 156 3.09 -19.52 -17.10
C SER A 156 1.94 -19.03 -17.95
N PHE A 157 0.97 -18.32 -17.36
CA PHE A 157 -0.16 -17.79 -18.09
C PHE A 157 0.28 -16.81 -19.18
N LEU A 158 1.18 -15.88 -18.85
CA LEU A 158 1.70 -14.89 -19.80
C LEU A 158 2.38 -15.54 -21.02
N LYS A 159 3.06 -16.67 -20.82
CA LYS A 159 3.70 -17.42 -21.90
C LYS A 159 2.71 -18.23 -22.73
N SER A 160 1.72 -18.84 -22.08
CA SER A 160 0.74 -19.69 -22.76
C SER A 160 -0.34 -18.91 -23.52
N PHE A 161 -0.67 -17.70 -23.08
CA PHE A 161 -1.73 -16.87 -23.66
C PHE A 161 -1.28 -15.41 -23.87
N PRO A 162 -0.24 -15.17 -24.68
CA PRO A 162 0.38 -13.84 -24.84
C PRO A 162 -0.57 -12.82 -25.48
N GLU A 163 -1.45 -13.25 -26.38
CA GLU A 163 -2.41 -12.37 -27.07
C GLU A 163 -3.36 -11.69 -26.07
N ILE A 164 -3.99 -12.49 -25.20
CA ILE A 164 -4.87 -12.00 -24.13
C ILE A 164 -4.10 -11.08 -23.19
N ALA A 165 -2.86 -11.44 -22.85
CA ALA A 165 -2.02 -10.64 -21.97
C ALA A 165 -1.72 -9.26 -22.57
N ASN A 166 -1.39 -9.20 -23.86
CA ASN A 166 -1.08 -7.95 -24.57
C ASN A 166 -2.32 -7.06 -24.75
N GLU A 167 -3.47 -7.65 -25.05
CA GLU A 167 -4.75 -6.92 -25.14
C GLU A 167 -5.09 -6.26 -23.79
N GLN A 168 -5.07 -7.04 -22.71
CA GLN A 168 -5.36 -6.53 -21.36
C GLN A 168 -4.35 -5.48 -20.91
N ALA A 169 -3.06 -5.66 -21.20
CA ALA A 169 -2.03 -4.67 -20.89
C ALA A 169 -2.29 -3.34 -21.59
N SER A 170 -2.76 -3.36 -22.84
CA SER A 170 -3.13 -2.16 -23.60
C SER A 170 -4.33 -1.44 -22.97
N LEU A 171 -5.36 -2.19 -22.55
CA LEU A 171 -6.51 -1.64 -21.82
C LEU A 171 -6.08 -0.93 -20.54
N TRP A 172 -5.15 -1.51 -19.78
CA TRP A 172 -4.65 -0.88 -18.54
C TRP A 172 -3.89 0.42 -18.79
N GLN A 173 -3.16 0.55 -19.91
CA GLN A 173 -2.52 1.80 -20.27
C GLN A 173 -3.53 2.92 -20.51
N GLU A 174 -4.68 2.61 -21.13
CA GLU A 174 -5.75 3.59 -21.31
C GLU A 174 -6.42 3.97 -19.99
N VAL A 175 -6.71 2.98 -19.14
CA VAL A 175 -7.31 3.19 -17.82
C VAL A 175 -6.43 4.11 -16.98
N GLU A 176 -5.12 3.86 -16.95
CA GLU A 176 -4.19 4.72 -16.23
C GLU A 176 -4.22 6.16 -16.78
N LYS A 177 -4.14 6.34 -18.10
CA LYS A 177 -4.18 7.68 -18.71
C LYS A 177 -5.46 8.44 -18.35
N LYS A 178 -6.60 7.74 -18.29
CA LYS A 178 -7.92 8.31 -17.96
C LYS A 178 -8.05 8.64 -16.48
N LEU A 179 -7.51 7.81 -15.59
CA LEU A 179 -7.71 7.90 -14.14
C LEU A 179 -6.55 8.53 -13.38
N LYS A 180 -5.42 8.77 -14.04
CA LYS A 180 -4.28 9.44 -13.42
C LYS A 180 -4.74 10.81 -12.90
N PRO A 181 -4.54 11.12 -11.60
CA PRO A 181 -4.90 12.42 -11.07
C PRO A 181 -4.10 13.46 -11.85
N GLN A 182 -4.81 14.32 -12.58
CA GLN A 182 -4.16 15.46 -13.21
C GLN A 182 -3.66 16.34 -12.08
N GLY A 183 -2.33 16.44 -11.96
CA GLY A 183 -1.73 17.40 -11.05
C GLY A 183 -2.33 18.77 -11.32
N ILE A 184 -2.56 19.55 -10.27
CA ILE A 184 -2.74 20.99 -10.39
C ILE A 184 -1.57 21.47 -11.25
N LYS A 185 -1.85 21.83 -12.49
CA LYS A 185 -0.85 22.51 -13.33
C LYS A 185 -0.59 23.83 -12.61
N SER A 186 0.51 23.89 -11.86
CA SER A 186 1.15 25.16 -11.58
C SER A 186 1.30 25.85 -12.93
N LYS A 187 0.65 27.01 -13.07
CA LYS A 187 0.63 27.81 -14.27
C LYS A 187 2.02 28.44 -14.44
N ALA A 188 2.99 27.63 -14.80
CA ALA A 188 4.32 28.05 -15.20
C ALA A 188 4.66 27.24 -16.46
N ASP A 189 5.16 27.95 -17.45
CA ASP A 189 5.58 27.45 -18.75
C ASP A 189 4.44 27.20 -19.75
N ASN A 190 4.15 28.27 -20.51
CA ASN A 190 4.21 28.27 -21.99
C ASN A 190 3.84 29.67 -22.51
N VAL A 191 4.84 30.50 -22.81
CA VAL A 191 4.88 31.25 -24.08
C VAL A 191 6.34 31.23 -24.54
N ALA A 192 6.57 30.51 -25.63
CA ALA A 192 7.80 30.51 -26.39
C ALA A 192 7.71 31.53 -27.54
N GLY A 193 8.87 31.99 -27.99
CA GLY A 193 9.10 32.77 -29.21
C GLY A 193 9.84 34.08 -28.90
N GLU A 194 10.97 34.46 -29.48
CA GLU A 194 11.76 34.01 -30.63
C GLU A 194 13.20 34.53 -30.43
N ASN A 195 14.20 33.88 -31.04
CA ASN A 195 15.58 34.39 -31.21
C ASN A 195 15.66 35.14 -32.57
N PRO A 196 16.59 36.10 -32.85
CA PRO A 196 18.04 35.91 -32.66
C PRO A 196 18.95 37.15 -32.37
N CYS A 197 20.12 36.85 -31.76
CA CYS A 197 21.50 37.34 -31.98
C CYS A 197 21.79 38.82 -32.36
N ALA A 198 22.55 39.56 -31.51
CA ALA A 198 23.82 40.26 -31.87
C ALA A 198 24.42 41.13 -30.74
N THR A 199 25.69 40.84 -30.41
CA THR A 199 26.84 41.74 -30.08
C THR A 199 26.74 42.91 -29.08
N SER A 200 27.55 42.83 -28.01
CA SER A 200 28.59 43.81 -27.54
C SER A 200 28.66 44.01 -25.99
N LYS A 201 29.89 43.93 -25.47
CA LYS A 201 30.40 44.41 -24.15
C LYS A 201 30.82 45.90 -24.29
N PRO A 202 31.19 46.72 -23.25
CA PRO A 202 31.86 46.36 -21.98
C PRO A 202 31.57 47.21 -20.68
N GLU A 203 32.25 46.83 -19.57
CA GLU A 203 32.71 47.59 -18.35
C GLU A 203 31.71 48.12 -17.26
N VAL A 204 31.65 47.60 -15.99
CA VAL A 204 32.46 47.81 -14.72
C VAL A 204 32.00 49.04 -13.86
N PRO A 205 32.01 49.12 -12.49
CA PRO A 205 31.71 48.21 -11.34
C PRO A 205 30.87 48.83 -10.13
N THR A 206 30.15 48.02 -9.32
CA THR A 206 29.69 48.15 -7.87
C THR A 206 28.97 49.46 -7.35
N PRO A 207 28.27 49.53 -6.17
CA PRO A 207 27.88 48.53 -5.17
C PRO A 207 26.43 48.61 -4.58
N LEU A 208 26.11 47.62 -3.72
CA LEU A 208 25.16 47.62 -2.58
C LEU A 208 23.68 48.02 -2.80
N GLY A 209 22.80 47.01 -2.77
CA GLY A 209 21.35 47.19 -2.60
C GLY A 209 20.67 45.89 -2.19
N SER A 210 20.30 45.80 -0.91
CA SER A 210 19.59 44.70 -0.25
C SER A 210 18.23 44.40 -0.90
N SER A 211 17.98 43.14 -1.29
CA SER A 211 16.61 42.61 -1.42
C SER A 211 16.58 41.07 -1.41
N ARG A 212 16.19 40.49 -0.27
CA ARG A 212 14.80 40.02 -0.19
C ARG A 212 14.45 38.55 -0.48
N ASN A 213 15.17 37.78 -1.28
CA ASN A 213 14.54 36.57 -1.85
C ASN A 213 15.32 35.28 -1.56
N THR A 214 15.15 34.76 -0.35
CA THR A 214 15.59 33.41 0.00
C THR A 214 14.64 32.41 -0.64
N THR A 215 15.12 31.76 -1.69
CA THR A 215 14.67 30.47 -2.20
C THR A 215 14.50 29.51 -1.02
N SER A 216 13.26 29.11 -0.69
CA SER A 216 13.03 28.09 0.32
C SER A 216 13.48 26.73 -0.22
N CYS A 217 14.75 26.44 0.00
CA CYS A 217 15.28 25.08 0.00
C CYS A 217 14.41 24.24 0.94
N LEU A 218 13.90 23.11 0.45
CA LEU A 218 13.28 22.06 1.26
C LEU A 218 14.34 21.48 2.18
N VAL A 219 14.57 22.14 3.32
CA VAL A 219 15.29 21.54 4.44
C VAL A 219 14.35 20.47 5.00
N ARG A 220 14.68 19.21 4.72
CA ARG A 220 14.23 18.08 5.51
C ARG A 220 14.58 18.42 6.96
N GLN A 221 13.59 18.79 7.74
CA GLN A 221 13.80 19.22 9.11
C GLN A 221 14.16 17.95 9.90
N GLU A 222 15.45 17.65 10.02
CA GLU A 222 15.93 16.59 10.91
C GLU A 222 15.71 17.05 12.35
N MET A 223 15.33 16.13 13.23
CA MET A 223 15.08 16.42 14.62
C MET A 223 16.38 16.92 15.29
N SER A 224 16.28 18.01 16.07
CA SER A 224 17.44 18.54 16.80
C SER A 224 17.99 17.49 17.79
N GLU A 225 19.31 17.48 18.00
CA GLU A 225 20.00 16.57 18.93
C GLU A 225 19.45 16.69 20.36
N ASP A 226 19.00 17.89 20.76
CA ASP A 226 18.38 18.12 22.06
C ASP A 226 17.06 17.35 22.21
N VAL A 227 16.29 17.23 21.11
CA VAL A 227 15.02 16.48 21.07
C VAL A 227 15.29 14.98 21.04
N LYS A 228 16.35 14.51 20.36
CA LYS A 228 16.80 13.10 20.40
C LYS A 228 17.17 12.67 21.81
N SER A 229 17.91 13.52 22.52
CA SER A 229 18.32 13.28 23.90
C SER A 229 17.12 13.27 24.86
N ALA A 230 16.18 14.19 24.69
CA ALA A 230 14.94 14.22 25.47
C ALA A 230 14.06 12.98 25.24
N ILE A 231 13.92 12.53 23.98
CA ILE A 231 13.20 11.31 23.63
C ILE A 231 13.88 10.08 24.24
N SER A 232 15.21 9.98 24.16
CA SER A 232 15.96 8.86 24.75
C SER A 232 15.72 8.74 26.26
N LYS A 233 15.74 9.87 26.98
CA LYS A 233 15.44 9.91 28.43
C LYS A 233 13.97 9.56 28.72
N ALA A 234 13.04 9.93 27.85
CA ALA A 234 11.63 9.58 27.98
C ALA A 234 11.39 8.08 27.71
N LEU A 235 12.09 7.50 26.72
CA LEU A 235 12.04 6.07 26.41
C LEU A 235 12.46 5.22 27.60
N GLU A 236 13.52 5.60 28.32
CA GLU A 236 13.92 4.91 29.55
C GLU A 236 12.79 4.89 30.60
N LYS A 237 12.00 5.95 30.70
CA LYS A 237 10.83 5.99 31.60
C LYS A 237 9.70 5.10 31.09
N VAL A 238 9.44 5.09 29.78
CA VAL A 238 8.43 4.19 29.17
C VAL A 238 8.79 2.73 29.41
N PHE A 239 10.04 2.33 29.19
CA PHE A 239 10.49 0.95 29.38
C PHE A 239 10.55 0.52 30.85
N ARG A 240 10.67 1.45 31.80
CA ARG A 240 10.51 1.16 33.24
C ARG A 240 9.07 0.82 33.61
N THR A 241 8.10 1.48 32.99
CA THR A 241 6.68 1.21 33.20
C THR A 241 6.23 -0.05 32.45
N HIS A 242 6.77 -0.28 31.25
CA HIS A 242 6.41 -1.38 30.37
C HIS A 242 7.67 -2.11 29.87
N LYS A 243 7.91 -3.32 30.40
CA LYS A 243 9.11 -4.11 30.07
C LYS A 243 9.21 -4.52 28.58
N VAL A 244 8.06 -4.66 27.92
CA VAL A 244 7.93 -4.98 26.49
C VAL A 244 6.90 -4.03 25.89
N CYS A 245 7.24 -3.35 24.80
CA CYS A 245 6.36 -2.37 24.16
C CYS A 245 6.25 -2.62 22.65
N SER A 246 5.06 -2.45 22.05
CA SER A 246 4.96 -2.28 20.61
C SER A 246 5.38 -0.85 20.22
N TYR A 247 5.64 -0.62 18.93
CA TYR A 247 5.90 0.73 18.42
C TYR A 247 4.77 1.72 18.77
N GLU A 248 3.50 1.30 18.64
CA GLU A 248 2.37 2.15 19.03
C GLU A 248 2.36 2.45 20.54
N THR A 249 2.67 1.46 21.39
CA THR A 249 2.76 1.65 22.84
C THR A 249 3.86 2.63 23.22
N ILE A 250 5.00 2.60 22.51
CA ILE A 250 6.08 3.56 22.71
C ILE A 250 5.62 4.96 22.34
N CYS A 251 5.01 5.13 21.17
CA CYS A 251 4.53 6.43 20.72
C CYS A 251 3.50 7.00 21.70
N GLN A 252 2.58 6.16 22.18
CA GLN A 252 1.58 6.59 23.16
C GLN A 252 2.21 6.92 24.51
N GLY A 253 3.13 6.10 25.02
CA GLY A 253 3.83 6.36 26.28
C GLY A 253 4.65 7.65 26.24
N LEU A 254 5.27 7.97 25.10
CA LEU A 254 5.97 9.24 24.90
C LEU A 254 5.01 10.45 24.89
N ARG A 255 3.81 10.32 24.29
CA ARG A 255 2.78 11.36 24.34
C ARG A 255 2.27 11.57 25.77
N ASP A 256 1.99 10.49 26.48
CA ASP A 256 1.46 10.56 27.84
C ASP A 256 2.50 11.19 28.80
N LEU A 257 3.78 10.87 28.61
CA LEU A 257 4.89 11.51 29.32
C LEU A 257 5.06 12.99 28.96
N ALA A 258 4.89 13.36 27.69
CA ALA A 258 4.93 14.76 27.26
C ALA A 258 3.82 15.58 27.91
N VAL A 259 2.58 15.06 27.93
CA VAL A 259 1.43 15.69 28.59
C VAL A 259 1.61 15.77 30.11
N SER A 260 2.13 14.72 30.73
CA SER A 260 2.43 14.70 32.17
C SER A 260 3.52 15.72 32.53
N THR A 261 4.54 15.85 31.69
CA THR A 261 5.66 16.78 31.90
C THR A 261 5.24 18.23 31.65
N SER A 262 4.38 18.51 30.66
CA SER A 262 3.87 19.87 30.40
C SER A 262 2.96 20.40 31.50
N ASN A 263 2.27 19.51 32.22
CA ASN A 263 1.40 19.87 33.33
C ASN A 263 2.16 20.07 34.66
N ASN A 264 3.49 19.86 34.68
CA ASN A 264 4.31 20.02 35.87
C ASN A 264 4.99 21.41 35.89
N PRO A 265 4.69 22.28 36.87
CA PRO A 265 5.20 23.65 36.93
C PRO A 265 6.72 23.76 37.18
N LYS A 266 7.42 22.65 37.48
CA LYS A 266 8.87 22.59 37.66
C LYS A 266 9.63 21.99 36.48
N ALA A 267 8.94 21.58 35.42
CA ALA A 267 9.54 20.90 34.27
C ALA A 267 9.58 21.78 33.02
N ASP A 268 10.46 21.43 32.07
CA ASP A 268 10.58 22.11 30.78
C ASP A 268 9.41 21.73 29.88
N SER A 269 8.34 22.53 29.96
CA SER A 269 7.12 22.37 29.17
C SER A 269 7.33 22.59 27.67
N GLY A 270 8.34 23.39 27.30
CA GLY A 270 8.70 23.64 25.90
C GLY A 270 9.31 22.41 25.24
N MET A 271 10.27 21.77 25.93
CA MET A 271 10.88 20.52 25.45
C MET A 271 9.85 19.38 25.36
N ALA A 272 8.92 19.29 26.31
CA ALA A 272 7.87 18.27 26.29
C ALA A 272 6.95 18.38 25.05
N GLN A 273 6.59 19.61 24.65
CA GLN A 273 5.79 19.84 23.44
C GLN A 273 6.57 19.51 22.16
N GLN A 274 7.87 19.83 22.11
CA GLN A 274 8.73 19.46 20.99
C GLN A 274 8.87 17.94 20.83
N VAL A 275 8.95 17.20 21.95
CA VAL A 275 8.95 15.73 21.94
C VAL A 275 7.64 15.17 21.37
N ALA A 276 6.48 15.68 21.79
CA ALA A 276 5.19 15.24 21.27
C ALA A 276 5.06 15.49 19.76
N LEU A 277 5.46 16.69 19.30
CA LEU A 277 5.47 17.04 17.87
C LEU A 277 6.45 16.16 17.08
N ALA A 278 7.63 15.89 17.63
CA ALA A 278 8.64 15.08 16.97
C ALA A 278 8.21 13.61 16.81
N VAL A 279 7.47 13.07 17.78
CA VAL A 279 6.91 11.71 17.70
C VAL A 279 5.94 11.55 16.52
N ASP A 280 5.14 12.58 16.23
CA ASP A 280 4.16 12.54 15.15
C ASP A 280 4.76 12.94 13.78
N ALA A 281 5.79 13.80 13.77
CA ALA A 281 6.41 14.31 12.55
C ALA A 281 7.57 13.45 11.99
N HIS A 282 8.40 12.83 12.85
CA HIS A 282 9.68 12.20 12.44
C HIS A 282 9.73 10.69 12.71
N LYS A 283 8.85 9.91 12.05
CA LYS A 283 8.74 8.45 12.27
C LYS A 283 10.02 7.65 12.05
N GLU A 284 10.82 8.00 11.04
CA GLU A 284 12.05 7.26 10.73
C GLU A 284 13.20 7.59 11.68
N GLU A 285 13.30 8.85 12.12
CA GLU A 285 14.32 9.26 13.10
C GLU A 285 13.95 8.78 14.50
N LEU A 286 12.64 8.76 14.84
CA LEU A 286 12.14 8.15 16.06
C LEU A 286 12.49 6.66 16.14
N LYS A 287 12.33 5.90 15.04
CA LYS A 287 12.76 4.50 14.99
C LYS A 287 14.26 4.36 15.23
N GLN A 288 15.10 5.22 14.66
CA GLN A 288 16.54 5.19 14.90
C GLN A 288 16.88 5.44 16.38
N VAL A 289 16.21 6.38 17.03
CA VAL A 289 16.36 6.66 18.47
C VAL A 289 15.82 5.49 19.33
N ILE A 290 14.75 4.83 18.92
CA ILE A 290 14.24 3.64 19.62
C ILE A 290 15.23 2.48 19.49
N THR A 291 15.77 2.22 18.29
CA THR A 291 16.73 1.14 18.06
C THR A 291 18.07 1.39 18.76
N SER A 292 18.43 2.63 19.08
CA SER A 292 19.62 2.91 19.89
C SER A 292 19.43 2.48 21.36
N VAL A 293 18.21 2.61 21.90
CA VAL A 293 17.88 2.33 23.31
C VAL A 293 17.28 0.93 23.54
N ALA A 294 16.68 0.32 22.52
CA ALA A 294 15.95 -0.94 22.61
C ALA A 294 16.26 -1.89 21.44
N VAL A 295 16.02 -3.19 21.65
CA VAL A 295 16.10 -4.25 20.64
C VAL A 295 14.71 -4.56 20.13
N ASP A 296 14.54 -4.62 18.80
CA ASP A 296 13.32 -5.10 18.15
C ASP A 296 13.38 -6.64 18.03
N ILE A 297 12.39 -7.31 18.61
CA ILE A 297 12.17 -8.76 18.53
C ILE A 297 10.78 -8.96 17.94
N ASP A 298 10.72 -9.30 16.65
CA ASP A 298 9.48 -9.60 15.92
C ASP A 298 8.37 -8.53 16.08
N GLY A 299 8.73 -7.25 16.14
CA GLY A 299 7.80 -6.12 16.29
C GLY A 299 7.52 -5.71 17.74
N SER A 300 8.24 -6.29 18.71
CA SER A 300 8.20 -5.92 20.12
C SER A 300 9.57 -5.37 20.56
N PHE A 301 9.57 -4.22 21.22
CA PHE A 301 10.78 -3.54 21.68
C PHE A 301 11.06 -3.80 23.16
N VAL A 302 12.30 -4.16 23.46
CA VAL A 302 12.81 -4.42 24.82
C VAL A 302 14.03 -3.56 25.09
N SER A 303 14.11 -2.91 26.24
CA SER A 303 15.22 -2.02 26.60
C SER A 303 16.56 -2.78 26.67
N LYS A 304 17.61 -2.20 26.05
CA LYS A 304 18.99 -2.73 26.11
C LYS A 304 19.64 -2.58 27.49
N SER A 305 19.11 -1.72 28.34
CA SER A 305 19.66 -1.40 29.67
C SER A 305 19.01 -2.19 30.82
N SER A 306 18.25 -3.24 30.53
CA SER A 306 17.62 -4.06 31.59
C SER A 306 18.67 -4.91 32.33
N PRO A 307 18.74 -4.86 33.67
CA PRO A 307 19.80 -5.49 34.47
C PRO A 307 19.73 -7.03 34.58
N ASP A 308 18.90 -7.71 33.78
CA ASP A 308 18.64 -9.14 33.93
C ASP A 308 19.47 -10.04 33.02
N HIS A 309 20.32 -9.53 32.11
CA HIS A 309 21.31 -10.35 31.38
C HIS A 309 22.62 -9.57 31.10
N PRO A 310 23.75 -9.97 31.71
CA PRO A 310 25.10 -9.55 31.30
C PRO A 310 25.53 -10.18 29.96
#